data_AF-A0AAN4TCX8-F1
#
_entry.id   AF-A0AAN4TCX8-F1
#
_cell.length_a   1.000
_cell.length_b   1.000
_cell.length_c   1.000
_cell.angle_alpha   90.00
_cell.angle_beta   90.00
_cell.angle_gamma   90.00
#
_symmetry.space_group_name_H-M   'P 1'
#
loop_
_entity.id
_entity.type
_entity.pdbx_description
1 polymer ?
#
loop_
_entity_poly.entity_id
_entity_poly.type
_entity_poly.pdbx_seq_one_letter_code
_entity_poly.pdbx_strand_id
1 'polypeptide(L)'
;MGKRKELKDNDVEMGGTGRPVEDDESDEEMDMVNVDFEWFDPQPAVDFHGLKNLLRQLFDADSQIFDLSALADLILAQPLLGSTVKVDGNESDPYAFLTVLNMQEHKDKPVIKDLTSYLQRKASSSPSLAPLSELLSQSPIPPIGLILTERLINMPAEVVPPMYSMLLEEIAWAIEDKEPYNFSHYLIVSKTYEEVESKLDMEESRPQKKKKKSGSNVERFFFHPEDEVLERHAICSGSIEYTHKHDEGLSDSKRAFQDLGIKTSGSLILIDGPKLEAAVKDVTDYLKPPV
;
A
#
# COMPACT_ATOMS: atom_id res chain seq x y z
N MET A 1 48.23 64.63 -31.07
CA MET A 1 47.82 63.43 -31.84
C MET A 1 47.47 62.35 -30.82
N GLY A 2 46.32 61.70 -30.77
CA GLY A 2 45.10 61.72 -31.55
C GLY A 2 44.03 60.97 -30.76
N LYS A 3 42.78 61.45 -30.87
CA LYS A 3 41.54 60.95 -30.27
C LYS A 3 41.27 59.46 -30.58
N ARG A 4 40.59 58.76 -29.67
CA ARG A 4 39.70 57.62 -29.97
C ARG A 4 38.48 57.73 -29.04
N LYS A 5 37.44 58.49 -29.41
CA LYS A 5 36.21 58.12 -30.16
C LYS A 5 35.28 57.17 -29.40
N GLU A 6 34.37 57.76 -28.62
CA GLU A 6 32.98 57.32 -28.49
C GLU A 6 32.20 57.67 -29.76
N LEU A 7 31.24 56.81 -30.15
CA LEU A 7 30.09 57.08 -31.04
C LEU A 7 29.01 56.02 -30.68
N LYS A 8 27.92 56.45 -30.03
CA LYS A 8 26.55 56.66 -30.55
C LYS A 8 25.76 55.35 -30.79
N ASP A 9 24.73 55.06 -30.02
CA ASP A 9 23.39 55.68 -30.00
C ASP A 9 22.55 55.29 -31.22
N ASN A 10 21.48 54.54 -30.96
CA ASN A 10 20.36 54.27 -31.86
C ASN A 10 19.12 54.02 -30.99
N ASP A 11 18.52 55.12 -30.54
CA ASP A 11 17.11 55.20 -30.18
C ASP A 11 16.23 54.76 -31.37
N VAL A 12 15.17 53.99 -31.07
CA VAL A 12 13.96 54.00 -31.89
C VAL A 12 12.73 53.97 -30.98
N GLU A 13 11.85 54.93 -31.26
CA GLU A 13 10.70 55.42 -30.48
C GLU A 13 9.63 54.39 -30.09
N MET A 14 9.08 54.62 -28.89
CA MET A 14 7.77 54.17 -28.44
C MET A 14 6.64 54.96 -29.12
N GLY A 15 5.61 54.26 -29.61
CA GLY A 15 4.32 54.89 -29.90
C GLY A 15 3.33 53.97 -30.62
N GLY A 16 2.32 53.46 -29.90
CA GLY A 16 1.17 52.79 -30.52
C GLY A 16 0.32 51.94 -29.58
N THR A 17 -0.43 52.59 -28.71
CA THR A 17 -1.46 52.01 -27.83
C THR A 17 -2.53 51.22 -28.60
N GLY A 18 -2.80 50.00 -28.15
CA GLY A 18 -3.82 49.12 -28.74
C GLY A 18 -4.28 48.01 -27.80
N ARG A 19 -4.92 48.41 -26.69
CA ARG A 19 -5.73 47.62 -25.73
C ARG A 19 -5.00 46.54 -24.90
N PRO A 20 -4.89 46.71 -23.57
CA PRO A 20 -4.80 45.55 -22.70
C PRO A 20 -6.15 44.83 -22.78
N VAL A 21 -6.11 43.53 -23.06
CA VAL A 21 -7.24 42.66 -22.73
C VAL A 21 -7.23 42.63 -21.21
N GLU A 22 -8.22 43.27 -20.58
CA GLU A 22 -8.54 43.02 -19.18
C GLU A 22 -9.10 41.60 -19.11
N ASP A 23 -8.22 40.61 -18.95
CA ASP A 23 -8.56 39.41 -18.20
C ASP A 23 -8.10 39.67 -16.78
N ASP A 24 -9.02 40.22 -16.00
CA ASP A 24 -8.99 40.25 -14.54
C ASP A 24 -9.37 38.83 -14.05
N GLU A 25 -8.59 37.82 -14.44
CA GLU A 25 -8.63 36.50 -13.81
C GLU A 25 -7.85 36.60 -12.50
N SER A 26 -8.62 36.62 -11.43
CA SER A 26 -8.23 36.87 -10.06
C SER A 26 -7.01 36.03 -9.63
N ASP A 27 -5.92 36.73 -9.25
CA ASP A 27 -4.73 36.20 -8.55
C ASP A 27 -5.04 35.49 -7.20
N GLU A 28 -6.32 35.31 -6.84
CA GLU A 28 -6.78 34.68 -5.60
C GLU A 28 -7.11 33.18 -5.75
N GLU A 29 -7.15 32.61 -6.96
CA GLU A 29 -7.47 31.17 -7.15
C GLU A 29 -6.28 30.22 -6.94
N MET A 30 -5.04 30.72 -6.89
CA MET A 30 -3.85 29.88 -6.66
C MET A 30 -3.54 29.59 -5.17
N ASP A 31 -4.34 30.09 -4.22
CA ASP A 31 -4.06 29.96 -2.77
C ASP A 31 -4.79 28.77 -2.11
N MET A 32 -5.75 28.13 -2.80
CA MET A 32 -6.43 26.92 -2.33
C MET A 32 -6.05 25.70 -3.16
N VAL A 33 -5.27 24.79 -2.56
CA VAL A 33 -4.96 23.49 -3.19
C VAL A 33 -6.11 22.53 -2.90
N ASN A 34 -6.94 22.27 -3.90
CA ASN A 34 -7.96 21.23 -3.85
C ASN A 34 -7.32 19.89 -4.20
N VAL A 35 -7.52 18.90 -3.33
CA VAL A 35 -7.03 17.54 -3.50
C VAL A 35 -8.25 16.63 -3.46
N ASP A 36 -8.64 16.12 -4.61
CA ASP A 36 -9.76 15.20 -4.73
C ASP A 36 -9.23 13.76 -4.81
N PHE A 37 -9.82 12.87 -4.02
CA PHE A 37 -9.52 11.45 -4.08
C PHE A 37 -10.58 10.78 -4.94
N GLU A 38 -10.17 10.26 -6.09
CA GLU A 38 -11.06 9.60 -7.03
C GLU A 38 -10.75 8.10 -7.10
N TRP A 39 -11.79 7.28 -7.15
CA TRP A 39 -11.66 5.84 -7.29
C TRP A 39 -11.88 5.43 -8.74
N PHE A 40 -10.97 4.64 -9.27
CA PHE A 40 -11.02 4.12 -10.63
C PHE A 40 -10.78 2.61 -10.65
N ASP A 41 -11.39 1.92 -11.61
CA ASP A 41 -11.07 0.53 -11.91
C ASP A 41 -9.59 0.39 -12.34
N PRO A 42 -8.92 -0.75 -12.08
CA PRO A 42 -7.54 -0.97 -12.51
C PRO A 42 -7.38 -0.88 -14.04
N GLN A 43 -6.50 0.01 -14.50
CA GLN A 43 -6.30 0.32 -15.91
C GLN A 43 -4.94 -0.19 -16.43
N PRO A 44 -4.92 -1.21 -17.31
CA PRO A 44 -3.68 -1.78 -17.83
C PRO A 44 -2.77 -0.78 -18.57
N ALA A 45 -3.35 0.27 -19.15
CA ALA A 45 -2.62 1.25 -19.96
C ALA A 45 -1.80 2.24 -19.13
N VAL A 46 -2.18 2.47 -17.86
CA VAL A 46 -1.62 3.53 -17.00
C VAL A 46 -1.02 2.93 -15.74
N ASP A 47 -1.74 2.02 -15.07
CA ASP A 47 -1.50 1.70 -13.67
C ASP A 47 -0.38 0.71 -13.41
N PHE A 48 0.19 0.10 -14.46
CA PHE A 48 1.18 -0.96 -14.32
C PHE A 48 2.39 -0.55 -13.48
N HIS A 49 2.90 0.66 -13.66
CA HIS A 49 4.09 1.11 -12.95
C HIS A 49 3.79 1.45 -11.49
N GLY A 50 2.70 2.20 -11.23
CA GLY A 50 2.21 2.48 -9.88
C GLY A 50 1.90 1.21 -9.09
N LEU A 51 1.12 0.27 -9.64
CA LEU A 51 0.82 -1.00 -8.98
C LEU A 51 2.09 -1.80 -8.66
N LYS A 52 3.03 -1.90 -9.60
CA LYS A 52 4.29 -2.61 -9.36
C LYS A 52 5.09 -1.99 -8.22
N ASN A 53 5.07 -0.66 -8.08
CA ASN A 53 5.73 0.04 -6.99
C ASN A 53 5.02 -0.19 -5.66
N LEU A 54 3.69 -0.14 -5.62
CA LEU A 54 2.90 -0.44 -4.42
C LEU A 54 3.05 -1.90 -3.99
N LEU A 55 3.06 -2.86 -4.93
CA LEU A 55 3.36 -4.26 -4.63
C LEU A 55 4.77 -4.46 -4.07
N ARG A 56 5.77 -3.73 -4.59
CA ARG A 56 7.13 -3.73 -4.03
C ARG A 56 7.11 -3.21 -2.59
N GLN A 57 6.34 -2.17 -2.32
CA GLN A 57 6.15 -1.63 -0.98
C GLN A 57 5.46 -2.63 -0.03
N LEU A 58 4.48 -3.39 -0.53
CA LEU A 58 3.72 -4.40 0.23
C LEU A 58 4.59 -5.59 0.67
N PHE A 59 5.43 -6.11 -0.22
CA PHE A 59 6.31 -7.25 0.08
C PHE A 59 7.69 -6.84 0.65
N ASP A 60 8.00 -5.55 0.64
CA ASP A 60 9.20 -4.93 1.21
C ASP A 60 10.50 -5.69 0.82
N ALA A 61 11.28 -6.20 1.77
CA ALA A 61 12.55 -6.89 1.50
C ALA A 61 12.40 -8.17 0.66
N ASP A 62 11.24 -8.84 0.76
CA ASP A 62 10.95 -10.08 0.03
C ASP A 62 10.33 -9.83 -1.35
N SER A 63 10.15 -8.56 -1.74
CA SER A 63 9.64 -8.17 -3.06
C SER A 63 10.44 -8.75 -4.24
N GLN A 64 11.74 -9.02 -4.03
CA GLN A 64 12.63 -9.64 -5.04
C GLN A 64 12.39 -11.14 -5.25
N ILE A 65 11.66 -11.81 -4.34
CA ILE A 65 11.33 -13.23 -4.44
C ILE A 65 10.26 -13.46 -5.51
N PHE A 66 9.40 -12.46 -5.74
CA PHE A 66 8.24 -12.57 -6.62
C PHE A 66 8.48 -11.84 -7.94
N ASP A 67 7.91 -12.39 -9.01
CA ASP A 67 7.75 -11.64 -10.25
C ASP A 67 6.60 -10.64 -10.10
N LEU A 68 6.92 -9.44 -9.59
CA LEU A 68 5.95 -8.37 -9.41
C LEU A 68 5.37 -7.85 -10.72
N SER A 69 6.08 -8.03 -11.85
CA SER A 69 5.56 -7.66 -13.15
C SER A 69 4.42 -8.61 -13.54
N ALA A 70 4.64 -9.91 -13.41
CA ALA A 70 3.58 -10.90 -13.64
C ALA A 70 2.41 -10.74 -12.65
N LEU A 71 2.67 -10.32 -11.41
CA LEU A 71 1.60 -10.06 -10.43
C LEU A 71 0.79 -8.80 -10.79
N ALA A 72 1.45 -7.72 -11.23
CA ALA A 72 0.75 -6.51 -11.68
C ALA A 72 -0.08 -6.80 -12.93
N ASP A 73 0.47 -7.50 -13.93
CA ASP A 73 -0.27 -7.94 -15.12
C ASP A 73 -1.48 -8.82 -14.76
N LEU A 74 -1.34 -9.66 -13.72
CA LEU A 74 -2.42 -10.49 -13.23
C LEU A 74 -3.58 -9.69 -12.65
N ILE A 75 -3.27 -8.67 -11.84
CA ILE A 75 -4.26 -7.77 -11.24
C ILE A 75 -4.96 -6.97 -12.35
N LEU A 76 -4.19 -6.40 -13.27
CA LEU A 76 -4.71 -5.60 -14.39
C LEU A 76 -5.53 -6.42 -15.40
N ALA A 77 -5.31 -7.74 -15.47
CA ALA A 77 -6.12 -8.64 -16.29
C ALA A 77 -7.53 -8.87 -15.72
N GLN A 78 -7.85 -8.37 -14.51
CA GLN A 78 -9.14 -8.48 -13.85
C GLN A 78 -9.74 -7.08 -13.62
N PRO A 79 -10.10 -6.33 -14.68
CA PRO A 79 -10.47 -4.91 -14.56
C PRO A 79 -11.75 -4.68 -13.75
N LEU A 80 -12.59 -5.70 -13.57
CA LEU A 80 -13.84 -5.60 -12.81
C LEU A 80 -13.68 -5.88 -11.31
N LEU A 81 -12.48 -6.24 -10.85
CA LEU A 81 -12.24 -6.58 -9.44
C LEU A 81 -11.06 -5.82 -8.85
N GLY A 82 -11.40 -4.86 -8.02
CA GLY A 82 -10.48 -3.99 -7.31
C GLY A 82 -10.68 -2.53 -7.69
N SER A 83 -10.07 -1.68 -6.89
CA SER A 83 -10.12 -0.22 -7.07
C SER A 83 -8.74 0.37 -6.88
N THR A 84 -8.49 1.46 -7.59
CA THR A 84 -7.31 2.30 -7.46
C THR A 84 -7.73 3.71 -7.06
N VAL A 85 -6.92 4.39 -6.25
CA VAL A 85 -7.17 5.78 -5.86
C VAL A 85 -6.16 6.68 -6.54
N LYS A 86 -6.65 7.69 -7.26
CA LYS A 86 -5.85 8.69 -7.97
C LYS A 86 -6.27 10.09 -7.51
N VAL A 87 -5.32 11.02 -7.61
CA VAL A 87 -5.49 12.41 -7.16
C VAL A 87 -5.31 13.40 -8.32
N ASP A 88 -4.45 13.06 -9.28
CA ASP A 88 -4.12 13.94 -10.42
C ASP A 88 -4.87 13.51 -11.70
N GLY A 89 -6.07 12.95 -11.53
CA GLY A 89 -6.92 12.45 -12.61
C GLY A 89 -6.59 11.03 -13.08
N ASN A 90 -7.34 10.56 -14.08
CA ASN A 90 -7.33 9.16 -14.51
C ASN A 90 -6.01 8.70 -15.15
N GLU A 91 -5.24 9.62 -15.75
CA GLU A 91 -3.97 9.30 -16.42
C GLU A 91 -2.77 9.27 -15.46
N SER A 92 -2.99 9.54 -14.16
CA SER A 92 -1.93 9.50 -13.15
C SER A 92 -1.68 8.09 -12.62
N ASP A 93 -0.50 7.87 -12.03
CA ASP A 93 -0.23 6.67 -11.27
C ASP A 93 -1.16 6.57 -10.04
N PRO A 94 -1.58 5.36 -9.65
CA PRO A 94 -2.38 5.15 -8.45
C PRO A 94 -1.56 5.34 -7.16
N TYR A 95 -2.17 6.02 -6.19
CA TYR A 95 -1.63 6.26 -4.85
C TYR A 95 -2.04 5.18 -3.84
N ALA A 96 -3.15 4.48 -4.12
CA ALA A 96 -3.60 3.31 -3.39
C ALA A 96 -4.22 2.30 -4.35
N PHE A 97 -4.17 1.01 -4.00
CA PHE A 97 -4.91 -0.03 -4.69
C PHE A 97 -5.44 -1.07 -3.70
N LEU A 98 -6.55 -1.69 -4.07
CA LEU A 98 -7.14 -2.82 -3.38
C LEU A 98 -7.72 -3.77 -4.41
N THR A 99 -7.40 -5.05 -4.34
CA THR A 99 -7.88 -6.06 -5.30
C THR A 99 -7.98 -7.43 -4.64
N VAL A 100 -8.73 -8.35 -5.26
CA VAL A 100 -8.85 -9.75 -4.84
C VAL A 100 -8.47 -10.69 -5.98
N LEU A 101 -7.54 -11.61 -5.69
CA LEU A 101 -7.10 -12.64 -6.63
C LEU A 101 -7.62 -14.01 -6.20
N ASN A 102 -8.21 -14.77 -7.13
CA ASN A 102 -8.56 -16.17 -6.86
C ASN A 102 -7.31 -17.05 -6.94
N MET A 103 -6.86 -17.57 -5.79
CA MET A 103 -5.68 -18.44 -5.72
C MET A 103 -5.90 -19.80 -6.39
N GLN A 104 -7.13 -20.31 -6.42
CA GLN A 104 -7.46 -21.61 -7.01
C GLN A 104 -7.52 -21.53 -8.55
N GLU A 105 -8.11 -20.48 -9.10
CA GLU A 105 -8.21 -20.24 -10.55
C GLU A 105 -6.82 -19.99 -11.15
N HIS A 106 -6.03 -19.12 -10.50
CA HIS A 106 -4.71 -18.74 -10.99
C HIS A 106 -3.58 -19.66 -10.52
N LYS A 107 -3.90 -20.81 -9.92
CA LYS A 107 -2.92 -21.76 -9.34
C LYS A 107 -1.83 -22.21 -10.31
N ASP A 108 -2.10 -22.17 -11.62
CA ASP A 108 -1.16 -22.60 -12.65
C ASP A 108 -0.15 -21.51 -13.05
N LYS A 109 -0.42 -20.25 -12.70
CA LYS A 109 0.49 -19.13 -12.95
C LYS A 109 1.71 -19.22 -12.01
N PRO A 110 2.96 -19.09 -12.52
CA PRO A 110 4.17 -19.20 -11.70
C PRO A 110 4.16 -18.27 -10.48
N VAL A 111 3.77 -17.01 -10.67
CA VAL A 111 3.72 -16.00 -9.60
C VAL A 111 2.81 -16.41 -8.44
N ILE A 112 1.68 -17.07 -8.73
CA ILE A 112 0.76 -17.56 -7.69
C ILE A 112 1.30 -18.81 -7.00
N LYS A 113 2.02 -19.69 -7.72
CA LYS A 113 2.71 -20.84 -7.11
C LYS A 113 3.79 -20.38 -6.15
N ASP A 114 4.59 -19.40 -6.56
CA ASP A 114 5.66 -18.83 -5.74
C ASP A 114 5.09 -18.14 -4.50
N LEU A 115 4.02 -17.36 -4.67
CA LEU A 115 3.31 -16.71 -3.56
C LEU A 115 2.68 -17.73 -2.60
N THR A 116 2.00 -18.75 -3.11
CA THR A 116 1.40 -19.81 -2.28
C THR A 116 2.46 -20.56 -1.49
N SER A 117 3.58 -20.92 -2.14
CA SER A 117 4.70 -21.61 -1.49
C SER A 117 5.36 -20.74 -0.42
N TYR A 118 5.51 -19.44 -0.70
CA TYR A 118 6.02 -18.47 0.26
C TYR A 118 5.11 -18.35 1.48
N LEU A 119 3.81 -18.12 1.26
CA LEU A 119 2.81 -17.96 2.32
C LEU A 119 2.71 -19.23 3.17
N GLN A 120 2.70 -20.41 2.53
CA GLN A 120 2.70 -21.70 3.24
C GLN A 120 3.91 -21.83 4.16
N ARG A 121 5.13 -21.59 3.64
CA ARG A 121 6.37 -21.67 4.42
C ARG A 121 6.36 -20.70 5.61
N LYS A 122 5.89 -19.46 5.41
CA LYS A 122 5.80 -18.46 6.48
C LYS A 122 4.72 -18.83 7.51
N ALA A 123 3.56 -19.28 7.05
CA ALA A 123 2.46 -19.74 7.92
C ALA A 123 2.88 -20.96 8.76
N SER A 124 3.58 -21.94 8.18
CA SER A 124 4.10 -23.10 8.92
C SER A 124 5.15 -22.74 9.99
N SER A 125 5.77 -21.55 9.87
CA SER A 125 6.78 -21.07 10.83
C SER A 125 6.16 -20.37 12.04
N SER A 126 4.88 -19.97 11.96
CA SER A 126 4.18 -19.27 13.05
C SER A 126 2.99 -20.10 13.54
N PRO A 127 2.96 -20.51 14.83
CA PRO A 127 1.84 -21.25 15.40
C PRO A 127 0.50 -20.53 15.27
N SER A 128 0.50 -19.18 15.28
CA SER A 128 -0.74 -18.40 15.14
C SER A 128 -1.37 -18.54 13.76
N LEU A 129 -0.59 -18.89 12.73
CA LEU A 129 -1.02 -19.06 11.34
C LEU A 129 -1.23 -20.53 10.96
N ALA A 130 -1.30 -21.45 11.93
CA ALA A 130 -1.53 -22.87 11.67
C ALA A 130 -2.78 -23.15 10.82
N PRO A 131 -3.95 -22.48 11.02
CA PRO A 131 -5.11 -22.68 10.17
C PRO A 131 -4.85 -22.33 8.69
N LEU A 132 -4.13 -21.24 8.43
CA LEU A 132 -3.73 -20.86 7.08
C LEU A 132 -2.80 -21.89 6.44
N SER A 133 -1.80 -22.38 7.20
CA SER A 133 -0.88 -23.42 6.73
C SER A 133 -1.60 -24.71 6.36
N GLU A 134 -2.64 -25.09 7.11
CA GLU A 134 -3.46 -26.26 6.83
C GLU A 134 -4.28 -26.08 5.54
N LEU A 135 -4.95 -24.94 5.38
CA LEU A 135 -5.74 -24.62 4.19
C LEU A 135 -4.89 -24.63 2.91
N LEU A 136 -3.70 -24.01 2.95
CA LEU A 136 -2.79 -23.97 1.80
C LEU A 136 -2.18 -25.33 1.46
N SER A 137 -2.23 -26.30 2.38
CA SER A 137 -1.69 -27.66 2.16
C SER A 137 -2.71 -28.64 1.55
N GLN A 138 -3.99 -28.23 1.44
CA GLN A 138 -5.04 -29.07 0.85
C GLN A 138 -4.91 -29.16 -0.67
N SER A 139 -5.33 -30.30 -1.24
CA SER A 139 -5.34 -30.54 -2.69
C SER A 139 -6.71 -31.04 -3.14
N PRO A 140 -7.50 -30.23 -3.88
CA PRO A 140 -7.21 -28.86 -4.32
C PRO A 140 -7.23 -27.86 -3.15
N ILE A 141 -6.48 -26.76 -3.29
CA ILE A 141 -6.56 -25.62 -2.35
C ILE A 141 -8.00 -25.10 -2.37
N PRO A 142 -8.63 -24.80 -1.21
CA PRO A 142 -9.94 -24.19 -1.14
C PRO A 142 -10.01 -22.89 -1.96
N PRO A 143 -11.21 -22.44 -2.36
CA PRO A 143 -11.36 -21.15 -2.99
C PRO A 143 -11.02 -20.05 -1.96
N ILE A 144 -9.80 -19.52 -2.05
CA ILE A 144 -9.28 -18.46 -1.19
C ILE A 144 -9.14 -17.20 -2.05
N GLY A 145 -9.77 -16.11 -1.60
CA GLY A 145 -9.61 -14.78 -2.16
C GLY A 145 -8.42 -14.09 -1.51
N LEU A 146 -7.33 -13.94 -2.26
CA LEU A 146 -6.16 -13.22 -1.81
C LEU A 146 -6.38 -11.72 -2.02
N ILE A 147 -6.59 -11.00 -0.93
CA ILE A 147 -6.74 -9.55 -0.94
C ILE A 147 -5.34 -8.93 -0.83
N LEU A 148 -5.00 -8.12 -1.83
CA LEU A 148 -3.80 -7.29 -1.84
C LEU A 148 -4.23 -5.83 -1.75
N THR A 149 -3.71 -5.13 -0.74
CA THR A 149 -4.02 -3.73 -0.50
C THR A 149 -2.76 -3.00 -0.06
N GLU A 150 -2.52 -1.83 -0.62
CA GLU A 150 -1.43 -0.95 -0.21
C GLU A 150 -1.76 0.49 -0.63
N ARG A 151 -1.29 1.45 0.17
CA ARG A 151 -1.31 2.87 -0.17
C ARG A 151 -0.01 3.55 0.19
N LEU A 152 0.26 4.70 -0.41
CA LEU A 152 1.34 5.56 0.06
C LEU A 152 1.06 6.03 1.49
N ILE A 153 2.12 6.20 2.30
CA ILE A 153 2.01 6.49 3.74
C ILE A 153 1.26 7.81 4.02
N ASN A 154 1.30 8.75 3.08
CA ASN A 154 0.61 10.04 3.14
C ASN A 154 -0.87 9.97 2.71
N MET A 155 -1.37 8.83 2.27
CA MET A 155 -2.78 8.68 1.90
C MET A 155 -3.65 8.53 3.15
N PRO A 156 -4.74 9.30 3.26
CA PRO A 156 -5.68 9.20 4.38
C PRO A 156 -6.27 7.79 4.49
N ALA A 157 -6.54 7.32 5.70
CA ALA A 157 -7.14 6.00 5.91
C ALA A 157 -8.62 5.96 5.46
N GLU A 158 -9.26 7.13 5.41
CA GLU A 158 -10.64 7.36 5.03
C GLU A 158 -10.94 6.95 3.58
N VAL A 159 -9.92 6.72 2.74
CA VAL A 159 -10.13 6.18 1.38
C VAL A 159 -10.45 4.69 1.37
N VAL A 160 -10.13 3.99 2.45
CA VAL A 160 -10.20 2.52 2.54
C VAL A 160 -11.64 1.98 2.65
N PRO A 161 -12.55 2.56 3.46
CA PRO A 161 -13.92 2.05 3.55
C PRO A 161 -14.67 2.01 2.20
N PRO A 162 -14.62 3.05 1.34
CA PRO A 162 -15.15 2.98 0.00
C PRO A 162 -14.52 1.85 -0.83
N MET A 163 -13.19 1.67 -0.78
CA MET A 163 -12.49 0.62 -1.53
C MET A 163 -12.99 -0.78 -1.18
N TYR A 164 -13.16 -1.10 0.11
CA TYR A 164 -13.70 -2.40 0.52
C TYR A 164 -15.19 -2.55 0.20
N SER A 165 -15.97 -1.47 0.28
CA SER A 165 -17.40 -1.50 -0.07
C SER A 165 -17.59 -1.81 -1.56
N MET A 166 -16.84 -1.14 -2.43
CA MET A 166 -16.84 -1.42 -3.87
C MET A 166 -16.37 -2.85 -4.15
N LEU A 167 -15.30 -3.32 -3.51
CA LEU A 167 -14.84 -4.70 -3.68
C LEU A 167 -15.92 -5.73 -3.31
N LEU A 168 -16.69 -5.52 -2.23
CA LEU A 168 -17.77 -6.42 -1.86
C LEU A 168 -18.89 -6.44 -2.91
N GLU A 169 -19.25 -5.28 -3.46
CA GLU A 169 -20.25 -5.17 -4.54
C GLU A 169 -19.76 -5.86 -5.82
N GLU A 170 -18.52 -5.63 -6.22
CA GLU A 170 -17.88 -6.27 -7.39
C GLU A 170 -17.84 -7.79 -7.25
N ILE A 171 -17.46 -8.31 -6.07
CA ILE A 171 -17.49 -9.76 -5.79
C ILE A 171 -18.92 -10.29 -5.89
N ALA A 172 -19.91 -9.57 -5.36
CA ALA A 172 -21.30 -9.99 -5.42
C ALA A 172 -21.79 -10.07 -6.88
N TRP A 173 -21.51 -9.07 -7.70
CA TRP A 173 -21.85 -9.07 -9.13
C TRP A 173 -21.15 -10.21 -9.88
N ALA A 174 -19.86 -10.45 -9.62
CA ALA A 174 -19.14 -11.55 -10.23
C ALA A 174 -19.74 -12.92 -9.86
N ILE A 175 -20.21 -13.09 -8.62
CA ILE A 175 -20.92 -14.31 -8.18
C ILE A 175 -22.27 -14.45 -8.89
N GLU A 176 -23.03 -13.36 -9.08
CA GLU A 176 -24.29 -13.36 -9.83
C GLU A 176 -24.08 -13.77 -11.30
N ASP A 177 -22.98 -13.32 -11.91
CA ASP A 177 -22.55 -13.68 -13.26
C ASP A 177 -21.92 -15.09 -13.35
N LYS A 178 -21.91 -15.83 -12.23
CA LYS A 178 -21.37 -17.20 -12.09
C LYS A 178 -19.88 -17.31 -12.33
N GLU A 179 -19.15 -16.22 -12.12
CA GLU A 179 -17.70 -16.24 -12.11
C GLU A 179 -17.17 -16.93 -10.84
N PRO A 180 -15.94 -17.47 -10.85
CA PRO A 180 -15.40 -18.25 -9.74
C PRO A 180 -14.92 -17.35 -8.58
N TYR A 181 -15.75 -16.47 -8.05
CA TYR A 181 -15.40 -15.57 -6.93
C TYR A 181 -16.14 -15.91 -5.62
N ASN A 182 -16.80 -17.07 -5.57
CA ASN A 182 -17.38 -17.59 -4.34
C ASN A 182 -16.28 -18.16 -3.42
N PHE A 183 -15.67 -17.28 -2.63
CA PHE A 183 -14.57 -17.62 -1.75
C PHE A 183 -15.04 -18.19 -0.42
N SER A 184 -14.38 -19.25 0.02
CA SER A 184 -14.55 -19.82 1.35
C SER A 184 -13.87 -18.98 2.43
N HIS A 185 -12.72 -18.39 2.09
CA HIS A 185 -11.87 -17.62 2.99
C HIS A 185 -11.23 -16.47 2.23
N TYR A 186 -10.92 -15.40 2.94
CA TYR A 186 -10.15 -14.27 2.43
C TYR A 186 -8.83 -14.17 3.18
N LEU A 187 -7.73 -14.08 2.43
CA LEU A 187 -6.40 -13.86 2.97
C LEU A 187 -5.95 -12.45 2.63
N ILE A 188 -5.80 -11.61 3.64
CA ILE A 188 -5.31 -10.24 3.50
C ILE A 188 -3.82 -10.24 3.81
N VAL A 189 -3.02 -9.74 2.86
CA VAL A 189 -1.59 -9.48 3.07
C VAL A 189 -1.42 -8.01 3.39
N SER A 190 -0.78 -7.71 4.51
CA SER A 190 -0.47 -6.35 4.95
C SER A 190 0.90 -6.31 5.64
N LYS A 191 1.21 -5.21 6.32
CA LYS A 191 2.47 -4.98 7.02
C LYS A 191 2.24 -4.39 8.41
N THR A 192 3.12 -4.76 9.32
CA THR A 192 3.22 -4.15 10.64
C THR A 192 4.66 -3.76 10.93
N TYR A 193 4.85 -2.93 11.93
CA TYR A 193 6.18 -2.56 12.38
C TYR A 193 6.30 -2.62 13.90
N GLU A 194 7.54 -2.78 14.33
CA GLU A 194 7.93 -2.76 15.74
C GLU A 194 8.96 -1.66 15.93
N GLU A 195 8.81 -0.89 17.00
CA GLU A 195 9.83 0.07 17.42
C GLU A 195 10.98 -0.69 18.09
N VAL A 196 12.19 -0.50 17.58
CA VAL A 196 13.41 -1.15 18.08
C VAL A 196 14.39 -0.09 18.54
N GLU A 197 14.92 -0.28 19.75
CA GLU A 197 15.98 0.58 20.26
C GLU A 197 17.20 0.58 19.33
N SER A 198 17.62 1.79 19.05
CA SER A 198 18.74 2.22 18.23
C SER A 198 20.07 1.59 18.64
N LYS A 199 20.72 0.84 17.72
CA LYS A 199 22.06 0.28 17.99
C LYS A 199 23.17 1.34 17.94
N LEU A 200 23.00 2.44 17.21
CA LEU A 200 23.97 3.56 17.18
C LEU A 200 24.03 4.30 18.53
N ASP A 201 22.90 4.49 19.20
CA ASP A 201 22.85 5.09 20.54
C ASP A 201 23.52 4.19 21.60
N MET A 202 23.57 2.87 21.33
CA MET A 202 24.33 1.92 22.13
C MET A 202 25.85 1.98 21.89
N GLU A 203 26.32 2.49 20.75
CA GLU A 203 27.75 2.65 20.46
C GLU A 203 28.31 3.99 20.98
N GLU A 204 27.50 5.06 21.05
CA GLU A 204 27.93 6.34 21.67
C GLU A 204 27.90 6.32 23.21
N SER A 205 27.19 5.40 23.84
CA SER A 205 27.11 5.30 25.30
C SER A 205 28.18 4.37 25.90
N ARG A 206 29.23 4.97 26.49
CA ARG A 206 30.23 4.28 27.34
C ARG A 206 29.55 3.34 28.36
N PRO A 207 30.17 2.20 28.72
CA PRO A 207 29.50 1.13 29.45
C PRO A 207 29.27 1.52 30.92
N GLN A 208 28.12 2.13 31.22
CA GLN A 208 27.60 2.22 32.58
C GLN A 208 26.51 1.17 32.78
N LYS A 209 26.84 0.21 33.67
CA LYS A 209 26.01 -0.88 34.22
C LYS A 209 24.51 -0.79 33.88
N LYS A 210 24.12 -1.55 32.84
CA LYS A 210 22.72 -1.86 32.51
C LYS A 210 21.98 -2.41 33.72
N LYS A 211 21.08 -1.61 34.31
CA LYS A 211 19.91 -2.15 35.00
C LYS A 211 19.06 -2.82 33.92
N LYS A 212 18.99 -4.15 33.95
CA LYS A 212 17.97 -4.93 33.23
C LYS A 212 16.59 -4.40 33.66
N LYS A 213 15.96 -3.56 32.83
CA LYS A 213 14.49 -3.53 32.76
C LYS A 213 14.10 -4.80 32.03
N SER A 214 13.76 -5.82 32.81
CA SER A 214 13.07 -7.00 32.34
C SER A 214 11.68 -6.59 31.85
N GLY A 215 11.42 -6.82 30.56
CA GLY A 215 10.10 -6.68 29.95
C GLY A 215 9.95 -5.43 29.08
N SER A 216 10.62 -5.39 27.93
CA SER A 216 10.12 -4.57 26.82
C SER A 216 9.06 -5.43 26.11
N ASN A 217 7.78 -5.16 26.36
CA ASN A 217 6.76 -5.52 25.38
C ASN A 217 7.17 -4.78 24.11
N VAL A 218 7.62 -5.51 23.09
CA VAL A 218 7.83 -4.89 21.78
C VAL A 218 6.43 -4.56 21.28
N GLU A 219 6.08 -3.28 21.30
CA GLU A 219 4.76 -2.83 20.84
C GLU A 219 4.73 -2.92 19.32
N ARG A 220 3.81 -3.75 18.82
CA ARG A 220 3.51 -3.91 17.40
C ARG A 220 2.54 -2.83 16.98
N PHE A 221 2.88 -2.12 15.93
CA PHE A 221 2.07 -1.08 15.32
C PHE A 221 1.65 -1.47 13.90
N PHE A 222 0.56 -0.87 13.42
CA PHE A 222 -0.01 -1.12 12.10
C PHE A 222 0.33 0.05 11.17
N PHE A 223 0.75 -0.26 9.94
CA PHE A 223 0.81 0.76 8.87
C PHE A 223 -0.60 1.14 8.42
N HIS A 224 -1.49 0.15 8.44
CA HIS A 224 -2.86 0.25 7.98
C HIS A 224 -3.77 0.12 9.21
N PRO A 225 -4.33 1.22 9.76
CA PRO A 225 -5.20 1.18 10.94
C PRO A 225 -6.41 0.24 10.79
N GLU A 226 -6.89 0.02 9.56
CA GLU A 226 -7.95 -0.96 9.27
C GLU A 226 -7.58 -2.40 9.68
N ASP A 227 -6.30 -2.76 9.66
CA ASP A 227 -5.83 -4.10 10.02
C ASP A 227 -6.16 -4.44 11.48
N GLU A 228 -6.14 -3.45 12.37
CA GLU A 228 -6.48 -3.66 13.79
C GLU A 228 -7.91 -4.18 13.94
N VAL A 229 -8.82 -3.69 13.08
CA VAL A 229 -10.22 -4.11 13.07
C VAL A 229 -10.37 -5.45 12.35
N LEU A 230 -9.70 -5.63 11.22
CA LEU A 230 -9.71 -6.88 10.44
C LEU A 230 -9.19 -8.07 11.28
N GLU A 231 -8.14 -7.87 12.08
CA GLU A 231 -7.60 -8.90 12.97
C GLU A 231 -8.62 -9.38 14.02
N ARG A 232 -9.58 -8.53 14.45
CA ARG A 232 -10.62 -8.92 15.42
C ARG A 232 -11.62 -9.94 14.85
N HIS A 233 -11.81 -9.94 13.53
CA HIS A 233 -12.71 -10.85 12.83
C HIS A 233 -12.01 -12.08 12.25
N ALA A 234 -10.68 -12.11 12.33
CA ALA A 234 -9.85 -13.14 11.75
C ALA A 234 -10.00 -14.51 12.45
N ILE A 235 -9.95 -15.57 11.67
CA ILE A 235 -9.77 -16.94 12.16
C ILE A 235 -8.34 -17.09 12.69
N CYS A 236 -7.37 -16.55 11.93
CA CYS A 236 -5.99 -16.46 12.35
C CYS A 236 -5.34 -15.18 11.82
N SER A 237 -4.52 -14.56 12.65
CA SER A 237 -3.65 -13.46 12.28
C SER A 237 -2.23 -13.71 12.81
N GLY A 238 -1.24 -13.10 12.17
CA GLY A 238 0.14 -13.22 12.62
C GLY A 238 1.13 -12.43 11.80
N SER A 239 2.17 -11.95 12.49
CA SER A 239 3.32 -11.33 11.84
C SER A 239 4.23 -12.40 11.22
N ILE A 240 4.74 -12.09 10.04
CA ILE A 240 5.75 -12.88 9.34
C ILE A 240 7.02 -12.05 9.21
N GLU A 241 8.15 -12.62 9.63
CA GLU A 241 9.45 -12.00 9.37
C GLU A 241 9.82 -12.19 7.90
N TYR A 242 10.35 -11.16 7.25
CA TYR A 242 10.87 -11.26 5.89
C TYR A 242 12.08 -12.20 5.82
N THR A 243 12.22 -12.90 4.70
CA THR A 243 13.29 -13.85 4.41
C THR A 243 14.59 -13.12 4.20
N HIS A 244 14.55 -12.05 3.41
CA HIS A 244 15.63 -11.10 3.28
C HIS A 244 15.56 -10.15 4.46
N LYS A 245 16.69 -10.05 5.18
CA LYS A 245 16.84 -9.03 6.20
C LYS A 245 17.23 -7.73 5.51
N HIS A 246 16.57 -6.65 5.88
CA HIS A 246 17.05 -5.31 5.56
C HIS A 246 18.49 -5.14 6.06
N ASP A 247 19.32 -4.49 5.26
CA ASP A 247 20.68 -4.12 5.68
C ASP A 247 20.60 -3.33 6.99
N GLU A 248 21.49 -3.59 7.96
CA GLU A 248 21.29 -3.14 9.35
C GLU A 248 21.18 -1.60 9.50
N GLY A 249 21.63 -0.82 8.51
CA GLY A 249 21.49 0.63 8.44
C GLY A 249 20.14 1.16 7.91
N LEU A 250 19.27 0.31 7.34
CA LEU A 250 17.98 0.76 6.78
C LEU A 250 16.94 1.08 7.87
N SER A 251 16.93 0.32 8.96
CA SER A 251 16.12 0.60 10.16
C SER A 251 16.46 1.97 10.75
N ASP A 252 17.71 2.41 10.58
CA ASP A 252 18.24 3.70 11.01
C ASP A 252 17.98 4.81 9.96
N SER A 253 18.07 4.48 8.66
CA SER A 253 17.75 5.44 7.58
C SER A 253 16.28 5.88 7.54
N LYS A 254 15.37 5.10 8.14
CA LYS A 254 13.96 5.46 8.33
C LYS A 254 13.72 6.41 9.52
N ARG A 255 14.77 6.79 10.28
CA ARG A 255 14.70 7.73 11.42
C ARG A 255 14.60 9.22 11.05
N ALA A 256 14.16 9.57 9.85
CA ALA A 256 14.12 10.99 9.46
C ALA A 256 13.37 11.89 10.48
N PHE A 257 12.48 11.32 11.31
CA PHE A 257 11.69 12.04 12.32
C PHE A 257 11.48 11.33 13.68
N GLN A 258 12.14 10.20 13.97
CA GLN A 258 11.96 9.44 15.24
C GLN A 258 13.28 8.92 15.81
N ASP A 259 13.42 8.96 17.14
CA ASP A 259 14.64 8.53 17.87
C ASP A 259 14.88 7.00 17.85
N LEU A 260 13.84 6.21 17.52
CA LEU A 260 13.85 4.74 17.49
C LEU A 260 13.89 4.22 16.05
N GLY A 261 14.60 3.11 15.81
CA GLY A 261 14.58 2.43 14.52
C GLY A 261 13.29 1.62 14.34
N ILE A 262 12.82 1.47 13.10
CA ILE A 262 11.60 0.72 12.79
C ILE A 262 11.97 -0.61 12.13
N LYS A 263 11.52 -1.73 12.70
CA LYS A 263 11.60 -3.05 12.06
C LYS A 263 10.27 -3.40 11.41
N THR A 264 10.25 -3.49 10.09
CA THR A 264 9.06 -3.90 9.33
C THR A 264 8.94 -5.42 9.29
N SER A 265 7.70 -5.91 9.37
CA SER A 265 7.33 -7.31 9.23
C SER A 265 6.06 -7.42 8.38
N GLY A 266 5.89 -8.51 7.65
CA GLY A 266 4.62 -8.77 6.96
C GLY A 266 3.54 -9.17 7.97
N SER A 267 2.29 -8.98 7.62
CA SER A 267 1.12 -9.37 8.40
C SER A 267 0.20 -10.19 7.51
N LEU A 268 -0.29 -11.33 8.03
CA LEU A 268 -1.27 -12.16 7.35
C LEU A 268 -2.53 -12.25 8.20
N ILE A 269 -3.68 -11.98 7.59
CA ILE A 269 -4.99 -11.99 8.24
C ILE A 269 -5.91 -12.90 7.42
N LEU A 270 -6.37 -14.00 8.03
CA LEU A 270 -7.31 -14.93 7.41
C LEU A 270 -8.71 -14.71 7.98
N ILE A 271 -9.67 -14.40 7.13
CA ILE A 271 -11.07 -14.16 7.50
C ILE A 271 -11.95 -15.21 6.82
N ASP A 272 -12.97 -15.68 7.54
CA ASP A 272 -14.01 -16.56 7.00
C ASP A 272 -14.86 -15.80 5.98
N GLY A 273 -15.24 -16.43 4.87
CA GLY A 273 -16.04 -15.81 3.80
C GLY A 273 -17.21 -14.95 4.28
N PRO A 274 -18.15 -15.48 5.08
CA PRO A 274 -19.31 -14.72 5.56
C PRO A 274 -18.99 -13.64 6.59
N LYS A 275 -17.79 -13.64 7.18
CA LYS A 275 -17.38 -12.61 8.16
C LYS A 275 -16.77 -11.38 7.53
N LEU A 276 -16.39 -11.44 6.24
CA LEU A 276 -15.76 -10.31 5.57
C LEU A 276 -16.67 -9.08 5.55
N GLU A 277 -17.95 -9.24 5.22
CA GLU A 277 -18.92 -8.13 5.18
C GLU A 277 -19.06 -7.44 6.55
N ALA A 278 -19.11 -8.22 7.62
CA ALA A 278 -19.14 -7.67 8.98
C ALA A 278 -17.83 -6.95 9.34
N ALA A 279 -16.69 -7.49 8.94
CA ALA A 279 -15.39 -6.87 9.16
C ALA A 279 -15.27 -5.53 8.41
N VAL A 280 -15.71 -5.46 7.15
CA VAL A 280 -15.71 -4.23 6.35
C VAL A 280 -16.63 -3.17 6.95
N LYS A 281 -17.78 -3.57 7.48
CA LYS A 281 -18.70 -2.66 8.18
C LYS A 281 -18.05 -2.06 9.43
N ASP A 282 -17.38 -2.87 10.24
CA ASP A 282 -16.68 -2.39 11.43
C ASP A 282 -15.48 -1.49 11.07
N VAL A 283 -14.75 -1.80 9.99
CA VAL A 283 -13.69 -0.91 9.44
C VAL A 283 -14.28 0.43 9.03
N THR A 284 -15.43 0.41 8.35
CA THR A 284 -16.15 1.63 7.94
C THR A 284 -16.55 2.46 9.15
N ASP A 285 -17.06 1.81 10.21
CA ASP A 285 -17.43 2.51 11.44
C ASP A 285 -16.22 3.07 12.20
N TYR A 286 -15.08 2.38 12.17
CA TYR A 286 -13.84 2.79 12.83
C TYR A 286 -13.15 3.97 12.12
N LEU A 287 -13.15 3.97 10.77
CA LEU A 287 -12.52 5.01 9.96
C LEU A 287 -13.49 6.12 9.52
N LYS A 288 -14.67 6.22 10.15
CA LYS A 288 -15.61 7.30 9.85
C LYS A 288 -14.96 8.66 10.12
N PRO A 289 -15.08 9.62 9.19
CA PRO A 289 -14.61 10.97 9.44
C PRO A 289 -15.35 11.53 10.67
N PRO A 290 -14.66 12.24 11.57
CA PRO A 290 -15.32 12.92 12.67
C PRO A 290 -16.37 13.90 12.11
N VAL A 291 -17.60 13.74 12.57
CA VAL A 291 -18.76 14.58 12.21
C VAL A 291 -18.61 15.99 12.79
#